data_AF-A0A4Q7IGV6-F1
#
_entry.id   AF-A0A4Q7IGV6-F1
#
_cell.length_a   1.000
_cell.length_b   1.000
_cell.length_c   1.000
_cell.angle_alpha   90.00
_cell.angle_beta   90.00
_cell.angle_gamma   90.00
#
_symmetry.space_group_name_H-M   'P 1'
#
loop_
_entity.id
_entity.type
_entity.pdbx_description
1 polymer ?
#
loop_
_entity_poly.entity_id
_entity_poly.type
_entity_poly.pdbx_seq_one_letter_code
_entity_poly.pdbx_strand_id
1 'polypeptide(L)'
;TDLRLNSQQAQTDALATAINEMTATISEVASNTNNAAERSEAALESVKIGNEAVNENMQNNYALAEELSQTQTDIEELNAQTVNIGSVVNVIRGISEQTNLLALNAAIEAARAGEQGRGFVVVADEVRALAQRTQESTKEIDTIIANLRGRAEQAVQAIQNGVNKSTECLSQAEGAQASLESINAIVNDISGLNYQIATATEQMSGVSNELNNNAVHISQLANDSMQSSDKTISTMSKTQESLIAQSALVDQFINKFIR
;
A
#
# COMPACT_ATOMS: atom_id res chain seq x y z
N THR A 1 -45.01 -28.41 -45.99
CA THR A 1 -44.81 -26.98 -45.72
C THR A 1 -44.86 -26.74 -44.21
N ASP A 2 -45.82 -27.35 -43.52
CA ASP A 2 -46.00 -27.31 -42.07
C ASP A 2 -44.77 -27.72 -41.25
N LEU A 3 -44.06 -28.79 -41.64
CA LEU A 3 -42.82 -29.19 -40.96
C LEU A 3 -41.72 -28.11 -40.99
N ARG A 4 -41.64 -27.31 -42.07
CA ARG A 4 -40.65 -26.23 -42.17
C ARG A 4 -41.06 -25.01 -41.35
N LEU A 5 -42.35 -24.68 -41.34
CA LEU A 5 -42.90 -23.55 -40.56
C LEU A 5 -42.82 -23.84 -39.05
N ASN A 6 -43.16 -25.06 -38.62
CA ASN A 6 -42.99 -25.50 -37.23
C ASN A 6 -41.51 -25.46 -36.79
N SER A 7 -40.58 -25.89 -37.66
CA SER A 7 -39.15 -25.78 -37.37
C SER A 7 -38.70 -24.33 -37.22
N GLN A 8 -39.24 -23.40 -38.01
CA GLN A 8 -38.89 -21.99 -37.95
C GLN A 8 -39.46 -21.30 -36.70
N GLN A 9 -40.66 -21.69 -36.26
CA GLN A 9 -41.21 -21.26 -34.96
C GLN A 9 -40.29 -21.69 -33.82
N ALA A 10 -39.92 -22.97 -33.78
CA ALA A 10 -39.03 -23.51 -32.74
C ALA A 10 -37.65 -22.81 -32.72
N GLN A 11 -37.10 -22.47 -33.89
CA GLN A 11 -35.86 -21.69 -33.98
C GLN A 11 -36.02 -20.27 -33.45
N THR A 12 -37.19 -19.65 -33.63
CA THR A 12 -37.48 -18.30 -33.15
C THR A 12 -37.67 -18.29 -31.63
N ASP A 13 -38.31 -19.30 -31.06
CA ASP A 13 -38.46 -19.46 -29.61
C ASP A 13 -37.10 -19.72 -28.93
N ALA A 14 -36.24 -20.53 -29.55
CA ALA A 14 -34.87 -20.72 -29.10
C ALA A 14 -34.05 -19.43 -29.16
N LEU A 15 -34.21 -18.62 -30.22
CA LEU A 15 -33.58 -17.31 -30.35
C LEU A 15 -34.05 -16.35 -29.24
N ALA A 16 -35.35 -16.28 -28.96
CA ALA A 16 -35.89 -15.46 -27.88
C ALA A 16 -35.34 -15.87 -26.51
N THR A 17 -35.14 -17.17 -26.28
CA THR A 17 -34.53 -17.69 -25.04
C THR A 17 -33.07 -17.24 -24.93
N ALA A 18 -32.28 -17.40 -26.00
CA ALA A 18 -30.89 -16.94 -26.04
C ALA A 18 -30.74 -15.43 -25.83
N ILE A 19 -31.69 -14.62 -26.33
CA ILE A 19 -31.70 -13.16 -26.10
C ILE A 19 -32.00 -12.81 -24.63
N ASN A 20 -32.90 -13.55 -23.98
CA ASN A 20 -33.17 -13.37 -22.55
C ASN A 20 -31.94 -13.73 -21.70
N GLU A 21 -31.27 -14.84 -22.01
CA GLU A 21 -30.00 -15.22 -21.37
C GLU A 21 -28.93 -14.15 -21.59
N MET A 22 -28.79 -13.65 -22.81
CA MET A 22 -27.85 -12.57 -23.14
C MET A 22 -28.14 -11.30 -22.33
N THR A 23 -29.41 -10.92 -22.18
CA THR A 23 -29.82 -9.76 -21.40
C THR A 23 -29.47 -9.93 -19.92
N ALA A 24 -29.65 -11.14 -19.38
CA ALA A 24 -29.25 -11.46 -18.01
C ALA A 24 -27.72 -11.34 -17.83
N THR A 25 -26.92 -11.88 -18.76
CA THR A 25 -25.46 -11.75 -18.74
C THR A 25 -25.00 -10.29 -18.85
N ILE A 26 -25.63 -9.48 -19.70
CA ILE A 26 -25.34 -8.04 -19.82
C ILE A 26 -25.58 -7.33 -18.49
N SER A 27 -26.69 -7.62 -17.81
CA SER A 27 -27.01 -7.06 -16.49
C SER A 27 -25.98 -7.46 -15.43
N GLU A 28 -25.55 -8.73 -15.44
CA GLU A 28 -24.51 -9.22 -14.54
C GLU A 28 -23.16 -8.55 -14.80
N VAL A 29 -22.76 -8.40 -16.07
CA VAL A 29 -21.53 -7.68 -16.45
C VAL A 29 -21.59 -6.22 -16.03
N ALA A 30 -22.72 -5.53 -16.22
CA ALA A 30 -22.91 -4.16 -15.77
C ALA A 30 -22.74 -4.04 -14.25
N SER A 31 -23.38 -4.93 -13.49
CA SER A 31 -23.27 -4.98 -12.02
C SER A 31 -21.82 -5.22 -11.58
N ASN A 32 -21.14 -6.20 -12.18
CA ASN A 32 -19.74 -6.50 -11.86
C ASN A 32 -18.80 -5.33 -12.19
N THR A 33 -19.07 -4.62 -13.29
CA THR A 33 -18.30 -3.44 -13.70
C THR A 33 -18.45 -2.29 -12.71
N ASN A 34 -19.67 -2.03 -12.24
CA ASN A 34 -19.92 -1.02 -11.19
C ASN A 34 -19.23 -1.37 -9.87
N ASN A 35 -19.32 -2.63 -9.43
CA ASN A 35 -18.60 -3.10 -8.25
C ASN A 35 -17.07 -2.96 -8.41
N ALA A 36 -16.53 -3.28 -9.59
CA ALA A 36 -15.12 -3.10 -9.87
C ALA A 36 -14.69 -1.62 -9.84
N ALA A 37 -15.53 -0.71 -10.32
CA ALA A 37 -15.28 0.73 -10.26
C ALA A 37 -15.24 1.24 -8.81
N GLU A 38 -16.22 0.88 -7.98
CA GLU A 38 -16.25 1.26 -6.55
C GLU A 38 -15.02 0.73 -5.80
N ARG A 39 -14.61 -0.53 -6.06
CA ARG A 39 -13.41 -1.09 -5.44
C ARG A 39 -12.12 -0.41 -5.93
N SER A 40 -12.09 0.05 -7.17
CA SER A 40 -10.96 0.81 -7.71
C SER A 40 -10.86 2.19 -7.05
N GLU A 41 -11.99 2.87 -6.83
CA GLU A 41 -12.03 4.14 -6.11
C GLU A 41 -11.58 3.99 -4.65
N ALA A 42 -12.04 2.95 -3.95
CA ALA A 42 -11.57 2.65 -2.59
C ALA A 42 -10.07 2.32 -2.54
N ALA A 43 -9.53 1.67 -3.58
CA ALA A 43 -8.10 1.41 -3.70
C ALA A 43 -7.29 2.70 -3.94
N LEU A 44 -7.79 3.64 -4.75
CA LEU A 44 -7.16 4.96 -4.94
C LEU A 44 -7.06 5.73 -3.63
N GLU A 45 -8.14 5.76 -2.83
CA GLU A 45 -8.12 6.42 -1.53
C GLU A 45 -7.13 5.75 -0.57
N SER A 46 -7.07 4.41 -0.57
CA SER A 46 -6.09 3.66 0.24
C SER A 46 -4.64 3.98 -0.16
N VAL A 47 -4.36 4.11 -1.46
CA VAL A 47 -3.04 4.50 -1.97
C VAL A 47 -2.69 5.93 -1.59
N LYS A 48 -3.66 6.85 -1.61
CA LYS A 48 -3.47 8.24 -1.18
C LYS A 48 -3.12 8.32 0.30
N ILE A 49 -3.89 7.67 1.17
CA ILE A 49 -3.60 7.57 2.61
C ILE A 49 -2.22 6.94 2.84
N GLY A 50 -1.88 5.89 2.08
CA GLY A 50 -0.56 5.28 2.12
C GLY A 50 0.57 6.24 1.77
N ASN A 51 0.40 7.06 0.73
CA ASN A 51 1.39 8.08 0.34
C ASN A 51 1.55 9.15 1.43
N GLU A 52 0.46 9.63 2.02
CA GLU A 52 0.49 10.59 3.12
C GLU A 52 1.27 10.04 4.32
N ALA A 53 1.01 8.78 4.70
CA ALA A 53 1.71 8.12 5.80
C ALA A 53 3.21 7.90 5.52
N VAL A 54 3.59 7.54 4.29
CA VAL A 54 5.00 7.41 3.89
C VAL A 54 5.70 8.77 3.93
N ASN A 55 5.06 9.83 3.44
CA ASN A 55 5.63 11.17 3.47
C ASN A 55 5.82 11.69 4.91
N GLU A 56 4.82 11.48 5.78
CA GLU A 56 4.93 11.79 7.21
C GLU A 56 6.08 11.01 7.86
N ASN A 57 6.25 9.72 7.53
CA ASN A 57 7.35 8.91 8.00
C ASN A 57 8.71 9.48 7.57
N MET A 58 8.85 9.89 6.30
CA MET A 58 10.08 10.52 5.80
C MET A 58 10.39 11.82 6.54
N GLN A 59 9.40 12.68 6.77
CA GLN A 59 9.57 13.94 7.52
C GLN A 59 10.03 13.68 8.95
N ASN A 60 9.39 12.73 9.65
CA ASN A 60 9.78 12.32 11.00
C ASN A 60 11.20 11.74 11.03
N ASN A 61 11.60 11.02 9.99
CA ASN A 61 12.93 10.45 9.88
C ASN A 61 14.01 11.54 9.65
N TYR A 62 13.72 12.56 8.83
CA TYR A 62 14.61 13.72 8.70
C TYR A 62 14.79 14.46 10.02
N ALA A 63 13.70 14.69 10.76
CA ALA A 63 13.78 15.31 12.09
C ALA A 63 14.61 14.46 13.06
N LEU A 64 14.44 13.13 13.04
CA LEU A 64 15.25 12.21 13.83
C LEU A 64 16.74 12.27 13.47
N ALA A 65 17.08 12.36 12.18
CA ALA A 65 18.45 12.49 11.73
C ALA A 65 19.10 13.80 12.24
N GLU A 66 18.35 14.90 12.24
CA GLU A 66 18.79 16.19 12.79
C GLU A 66 18.99 16.11 14.32
N GLU A 67 18.05 15.51 15.05
CA GLU A 67 18.16 15.31 16.50
C GLU A 67 19.36 14.44 16.88
N LEU A 68 19.63 13.38 16.10
CA LEU A 68 20.82 12.53 16.27
C LEU A 68 22.12 13.32 16.01
N SER A 69 22.14 14.17 14.98
CA SER A 69 23.30 15.03 14.69
C SER A 69 23.56 16.05 15.80
N GLN A 70 22.51 16.63 16.38
CA GLN A 70 22.64 17.53 17.52
C GLN A 70 23.16 16.77 18.75
N THR A 71 22.58 15.61 19.05
CA THR A 71 23.01 14.74 20.16
C THR A 71 24.49 14.35 20.01
N GLN A 72 24.95 14.07 18.79
CA GLN A 72 26.36 13.80 18.52
C GLN A 72 27.24 14.97 18.93
N THR A 73 26.86 16.19 18.53
CA THR A 73 27.60 17.43 18.86
C THR A 73 27.68 17.63 20.37
N ASP A 74 26.57 17.44 21.09
CA ASP A 74 26.52 17.60 22.55
C ASP A 74 27.46 16.60 23.26
N ILE A 75 27.56 15.38 22.76
CA ILE A 75 28.45 14.35 23.33
C ILE A 75 29.91 14.61 23.00
N GLU A 76 30.20 15.14 21.80
CA GLU A 76 31.55 15.59 21.44
C GLU A 76 32.01 16.73 22.35
N GLU A 77 31.12 17.69 22.66
CA GLU A 77 31.40 18.76 23.62
C GLU A 77 31.62 18.20 25.04
N LEU A 78 30.77 17.28 25.50
CA LEU A 78 30.94 16.61 26.79
C LEU A 78 32.30 15.90 26.89
N ASN A 79 32.73 15.22 25.83
CA ASN A 79 34.04 14.56 25.79
C ASN A 79 35.19 15.59 25.89
N ALA A 80 35.09 16.70 25.16
CA ALA A 80 36.06 17.80 25.25
C ALA A 80 36.13 18.42 26.66
N GLN A 81 34.98 18.66 27.30
CA GLN A 81 34.91 19.14 28.68
C GLN A 81 35.55 18.14 29.65
N THR A 82 35.32 16.84 29.44
CA THR A 82 35.90 15.77 30.28
C THR A 82 37.43 15.74 30.17
N VAL A 83 38.00 16.02 28.99
CA VAL A 83 39.45 16.19 28.80
C VAL A 83 39.99 17.38 29.60
N ASN A 84 39.27 18.51 29.59
CA ASN A 84 39.66 19.70 30.36
C ASN A 84 39.63 19.43 31.88
N ILE A 85 38.61 18.73 32.38
CA ILE A 85 38.54 18.32 33.79
C ILE A 85 39.75 17.44 34.13
N GLY A 86 40.10 16.48 33.28
CA GLY A 86 41.29 15.64 33.47
C GLY A 86 42.59 16.46 33.59
N SER A 87 42.73 17.54 32.83
CA SER A 87 43.87 18.47 32.98
C SER A 87 43.89 19.14 34.35
N VAL A 88 42.74 19.60 34.85
CA VAL A 88 42.62 20.24 36.17
C VAL A 88 42.94 19.25 37.29
N VAL A 89 42.43 18.02 37.20
CA VAL A 89 42.71 16.96 38.18
C VAL A 89 44.20 16.63 38.24
N ASN A 90 44.89 16.60 37.09
CA ASN A 90 46.34 16.44 37.03
C ASN A 90 47.10 17.58 37.74
N VAL A 91 46.64 18.82 37.61
CA VAL A 91 47.21 19.97 38.35
C VAL A 91 47.00 19.80 39.86
N ILE A 92 45.80 19.42 40.30
CA ILE A 92 45.50 19.20 41.74
C ILE A 92 46.38 18.07 42.30
N ARG A 93 46.54 16.98 41.55
CA ARG A 93 47.43 15.88 41.93
C ARG A 93 48.87 16.36 42.11
N GLY A 94 49.39 17.17 41.18
CA GLY A 94 50.71 17.80 41.29
C GLY A 94 50.84 18.73 42.51
N ILE A 95 49.83 19.57 42.78
CA ILE A 95 49.80 20.44 43.98
C ILE A 95 49.82 19.59 45.26
N SER A 96 49.06 18.49 45.28
CA SER A 96 49.00 17.61 46.43
C SER A 96 50.32 16.87 46.69
N GLU A 97 50.99 16.39 45.64
CA GLU A 97 52.35 15.83 45.72
C GLU A 97 53.37 16.85 46.26
N GLN A 98 53.32 18.09 45.78
CA GLN A 98 54.17 19.18 46.30
C GLN A 98 53.85 19.50 47.75
N THR A 99 52.57 19.54 48.13
CA THR A 99 52.12 19.81 49.50
C THR A 99 52.58 18.71 50.45
N ASN A 100 52.50 17.44 50.02
CA ASN A 100 53.00 16.30 50.77
C ASN A 100 54.52 16.35 50.98
N LEU A 101 55.29 16.77 49.97
CA LEU A 101 56.73 16.99 50.09
C LEU A 101 57.08 18.17 51.01
N LEU A 102 56.34 19.27 50.92
CA LEU A 102 56.50 20.42 51.81
C LEU A 102 56.20 20.07 53.27
N ALA A 103 55.12 19.32 53.52
CA ALA A 103 54.75 18.84 54.84
C ALA A 103 55.81 17.90 55.43
N LEU A 104 56.38 17.01 54.61
CA LEU A 104 57.49 16.15 55.03
C LEU A 104 58.72 16.97 55.44
N ASN A 105 59.10 17.97 54.66
CA ASN A 105 60.22 18.85 55.00
C ASN A 105 59.95 19.64 56.29
N ALA A 106 58.71 20.12 56.49
CA ALA A 106 58.31 20.80 57.71
C ALA A 106 58.37 19.88 58.95
N ALA A 107 57.93 18.63 58.83
CA ALA A 107 58.02 17.64 59.89
C ALA A 107 59.48 17.35 60.27
N ILE A 108 60.37 17.24 59.28
CA ILE A 108 61.82 17.05 59.50
C ILE A 108 62.42 18.25 60.26
N GLU A 109 62.11 19.48 59.84
CA GLU A 109 62.67 20.68 60.47
C GLU A 109 62.08 20.91 61.87
N ALA A 110 60.81 20.58 62.08
CA ALA A 110 60.17 20.62 63.39
C ALA A 110 60.79 19.60 64.36
N ALA A 111 61.13 18.39 63.88
CA ALA A 111 61.88 17.42 64.68
C ALA A 111 63.29 17.93 65.04
N ARG A 112 63.92 18.69 64.13
CA ARG A 112 65.24 19.30 64.33
C ARG A 112 65.25 20.42 65.39
N ALA A 113 64.13 21.14 65.53
CA ALA A 113 63.94 22.19 66.54
C ALA A 113 63.66 21.65 67.97
N GLY A 114 63.55 20.34 68.15
CA GLY A 114 63.39 19.70 69.47
C GLY A 114 62.08 20.08 70.17
N GLU A 115 62.14 20.45 71.46
CA GLU A 115 60.97 20.81 72.26
C GLU A 115 60.17 22.00 71.69
N GLN A 116 60.85 22.96 71.06
CA GLN A 116 60.20 24.14 70.45
C GLN A 116 59.42 23.81 69.17
N GLY A 117 59.70 22.67 68.53
CA GLY A 117 59.07 22.22 67.28
C GLY A 117 57.85 21.32 67.47
N ARG A 118 57.52 20.90 68.69
CA ARG A 118 56.44 19.92 68.96
C ARG A 118 55.08 20.31 68.37
N GLY A 119 54.70 21.59 68.47
CA GLY A 119 53.46 22.09 67.88
C GLY A 119 53.47 22.09 66.34
N PHE A 120 54.63 22.34 65.74
CA PHE A 120 54.81 22.34 64.28
C PHE A 120 54.80 20.93 63.67
N VAL A 121 55.29 19.91 64.40
CA VAL A 121 55.20 18.50 63.96
C VAL A 121 53.75 18.09 63.75
N VAL A 122 52.85 18.39 64.70
CA VAL A 122 51.43 18.01 64.62
C VAL A 122 50.77 18.66 63.39
N VAL A 123 51.07 19.93 63.13
CA VAL A 123 50.54 20.63 61.94
C VAL A 123 51.11 20.01 60.65
N ALA A 124 52.39 19.68 60.61
CA ALA A 124 53.02 19.06 59.44
C ALA A 124 52.42 17.68 59.13
N ASP A 125 52.16 16.86 60.15
CA ASP A 125 51.51 15.55 59.97
C ASP A 125 50.06 15.69 59.49
N GLU A 126 49.31 16.67 59.99
CA GLU A 126 47.93 16.93 59.53
C GLU A 126 47.90 17.42 58.07
N VAL A 127 48.80 18.32 57.68
CA VAL A 127 48.94 18.78 56.28
C VAL A 127 49.32 17.60 55.37
N ARG A 128 50.21 16.73 55.83
CA ARG A 128 50.61 15.53 55.09
C ARG A 128 49.43 14.57 54.89
N ALA A 129 48.65 14.31 55.93
CA ALA A 129 47.45 13.48 55.85
C ALA A 129 46.41 14.07 54.88
N LEU A 130 46.23 15.40 54.90
CA LEU A 130 45.32 16.10 53.99
C LEU A 130 45.77 16.01 52.53
N ALA A 131 47.08 16.10 52.27
CA ALA A 131 47.65 15.91 50.93
C ALA A 131 47.45 14.47 50.44
N GLN A 132 47.71 13.46 51.28
CA GLN A 132 47.45 12.06 50.90
C GLN A 132 45.97 11.81 50.57
N ARG A 133 45.05 12.30 51.39
CA ARG A 133 43.60 12.23 51.11
C ARG A 133 43.23 12.93 49.80
N THR A 134 43.84 14.08 49.51
CA THR A 134 43.63 14.80 48.25
C THR A 134 44.12 13.97 47.06
N GLN A 135 45.26 13.27 47.17
CA GLN A 135 45.76 12.38 46.11
C GLN A 135 44.79 11.21 45.85
N GLU A 136 44.30 10.56 46.91
CA GLU A 136 43.31 9.49 46.79
C GLU A 136 42.04 9.98 46.08
N SER A 137 41.51 11.15 46.47
CA SER A 137 40.35 11.74 45.80
C SER A 137 40.63 12.07 44.33
N THR A 138 41.81 12.61 43.97
CA THR A 138 42.14 12.87 42.56
C THR A 138 42.21 11.58 41.73
N LYS A 139 42.66 10.46 42.32
CA LYS A 139 42.70 9.16 41.64
C LYS A 139 41.31 8.57 41.42
N GLU A 140 40.40 8.75 42.38
CA GLU A 140 39.00 8.39 42.21
C GLU A 140 38.35 9.21 41.10
N ILE A 141 38.60 10.53 41.07
CA ILE A 141 38.09 11.42 40.01
C ILE A 141 38.63 11.01 38.63
N ASP A 142 39.92 10.67 38.50
CA ASP A 142 40.50 10.17 37.24
C ASP A 142 39.76 8.90 36.74
N THR A 143 39.39 8.01 37.65
CA THR A 143 38.63 6.80 37.32
C THR A 143 37.23 7.16 36.81
N ILE A 144 36.56 8.13 37.44
CA ILE A 144 35.25 8.62 37.01
C ILE A 144 35.34 9.27 35.62
N ILE A 145 36.36 10.09 35.37
CA ILE A 145 36.64 10.73 34.08
C ILE A 145 36.88 9.68 32.98
N ALA A 146 37.69 8.66 33.26
CA ALA A 146 37.94 7.58 32.31
C ALA A 146 36.65 6.83 31.93
N ASN A 147 35.81 6.53 32.92
CA ASN A 147 34.50 5.90 32.69
C ASN A 147 33.55 6.82 31.89
N LEU A 148 33.53 8.12 32.17
CA LEU A 148 32.75 9.11 31.42
C LEU A 148 33.14 9.13 29.94
N ARG A 149 34.45 9.16 29.64
CA ARG A 149 34.95 9.12 28.26
C ARG A 149 34.55 7.85 27.54
N GLY A 150 34.73 6.69 28.19
CA GLY A 150 34.32 5.41 27.60
C GLY A 150 32.81 5.35 27.29
N ARG A 151 31.96 5.92 28.17
CA ARG A 151 30.51 6.02 27.91
C ARG A 151 30.17 7.01 26.80
N ALA A 152 30.88 8.12 26.70
CA ALA A 152 30.70 9.09 25.61
C ALA A 152 31.04 8.46 24.25
N GLU A 153 32.16 7.72 24.15
CA GLU A 153 32.55 7.00 22.93
C GLU A 153 31.49 5.95 22.52
N GLN A 154 30.97 5.19 23.48
CA GLN A 154 29.88 4.24 23.23
C GLN A 154 28.62 4.94 22.71
N ALA A 155 28.29 6.10 23.27
CA ALA A 155 27.12 6.87 22.84
C ALA A 155 27.29 7.43 21.43
N VAL A 156 28.48 7.94 21.06
CA VAL A 156 28.79 8.36 19.67
C VAL A 156 28.61 7.19 18.70
N GLN A 157 29.11 5.99 19.03
CA GLN A 157 28.95 4.81 18.19
C GLN A 157 27.47 4.41 18.02
N ALA A 158 26.67 4.52 19.09
CA ALA A 158 25.24 4.25 19.05
C ALA A 158 24.49 5.26 18.17
N ILE A 159 24.84 6.54 18.25
CA ILE A 159 24.28 7.61 17.42
C ILE A 159 24.62 7.38 15.94
N GLN A 160 25.89 7.06 15.63
CA GLN A 160 26.29 6.77 14.25
C GLN A 160 25.52 5.57 13.66
N ASN A 161 25.28 4.53 14.46
CA ASN A 161 24.43 3.42 14.06
C ASN A 161 22.97 3.85 13.86
N GLY A 162 22.46 4.76 14.68
CA GLY A 162 21.14 5.37 14.53
C GLY A 162 21.00 6.13 13.22
N VAL A 163 21.98 6.95 12.86
CA VAL A 163 22.03 7.71 11.59
C VAL A 163 22.02 6.77 10.38
N ASN A 164 22.80 5.69 10.43
CA ASN A 164 22.82 4.69 9.35
C ASN A 164 21.46 4.01 9.17
N LYS A 165 20.80 3.64 10.28
CA LYS A 165 19.44 3.04 10.24
C LYS A 165 18.37 4.02 9.76
N SER A 166 18.47 5.28 10.15
CA SER A 166 17.60 6.36 9.68
C SER A 166 17.72 6.51 8.15
N THR A 167 18.96 6.52 7.64
CA THR A 167 19.23 6.56 6.19
C THR A 167 18.66 5.35 5.44
N GLU A 168 18.82 4.14 5.99
CA GLU A 168 18.23 2.93 5.40
C GLU A 168 16.69 3.00 5.37
N CYS A 169 16.08 3.51 6.44
CA CYS A 169 14.63 3.68 6.53
C CYS A 169 14.12 4.70 5.50
N LEU A 170 14.85 5.79 5.23
CA LEU A 170 14.53 6.72 4.14
C LEU A 170 14.56 6.03 2.78
N SER A 171 15.60 5.24 2.50
CA SER A 171 15.71 4.49 1.24
C SER A 171 14.55 3.49 1.05
N GLN A 172 14.13 2.82 2.14
CA GLN A 172 12.96 1.94 2.12
C GLN A 172 11.65 2.69 1.90
N ALA A 173 11.49 3.88 2.50
CA ALA A 173 10.33 4.73 2.32
C ALA A 173 10.21 5.23 0.87
N GLU A 174 11.32 5.61 0.23
CA GLU A 174 11.35 5.96 -1.20
C GLU A 174 10.90 4.78 -2.08
N GLY A 175 11.37 3.56 -1.79
CA GLY A 175 10.94 2.36 -2.49
C GLY A 175 9.45 2.04 -2.31
N ALA A 176 8.91 2.28 -1.11
CA ALA A 176 7.48 2.16 -0.84
C ALA A 176 6.65 3.19 -1.60
N GLN A 177 7.12 4.45 -1.67
CA GLN A 177 6.48 5.50 -2.45
C GLN A 177 6.42 5.14 -3.94
N ALA A 178 7.53 4.71 -4.54
CA ALA A 178 7.55 4.29 -5.94
C ALA A 178 6.58 3.12 -6.22
N SER A 179 6.45 2.19 -5.26
CA SER A 179 5.49 1.08 -5.36
C SER A 179 4.05 1.58 -5.30
N LEU A 180 3.73 2.54 -4.42
CA LEU A 180 2.42 3.16 -4.32
C LEU A 180 2.06 3.96 -5.58
N GLU A 181 3.01 4.67 -6.17
CA GLU A 181 2.84 5.37 -7.46
C GLU A 181 2.51 4.38 -8.58
N SER A 182 3.21 3.24 -8.64
CA SER A 182 2.91 2.17 -9.59
C SER A 182 1.51 1.58 -9.38
N ILE A 183 1.08 1.38 -8.14
CA ILE A 183 -0.27 0.89 -7.83
C ILE A 183 -1.30 1.93 -8.27
N ASN A 184 -1.07 3.22 -8.01
CA ASN A 184 -1.96 4.31 -8.44
C ASN A 184 -2.19 4.28 -9.97
N ALA A 185 -1.11 4.13 -10.75
CA ALA A 185 -1.20 4.02 -12.20
C ALA A 185 -2.06 2.82 -12.64
N ILE A 186 -1.80 1.64 -12.07
CA ILE A 186 -2.55 0.41 -12.38
C ILE A 186 -4.04 0.57 -12.04
N VAL A 187 -4.38 1.18 -10.90
CA VAL A 187 -5.77 1.36 -10.49
C VAL A 187 -6.49 2.37 -11.40
N ASN A 188 -5.81 3.43 -11.85
CA ASN A 188 -6.36 4.34 -12.86
C ASN A 188 -6.62 3.63 -14.19
N ASP A 189 -5.72 2.75 -14.63
CA ASP A 189 -5.92 1.94 -15.83
C ASP A 189 -7.16 1.03 -15.69
N ILE A 190 -7.34 0.40 -14.53
CA ILE A 190 -8.53 -0.43 -14.23
C ILE A 190 -9.80 0.43 -14.27
N SER A 191 -9.78 1.63 -13.71
CA SER A 191 -10.90 2.57 -13.78
C SER A 191 -11.26 2.91 -15.24
N GLY A 192 -10.25 3.15 -16.08
CA GLY A 192 -10.42 3.36 -17.52
C GLY A 192 -11.02 2.14 -18.23
N LEU A 193 -10.60 0.92 -17.88
CA LEU A 193 -11.17 -0.32 -18.40
C LEU A 193 -12.63 -0.49 -17.99
N ASN A 194 -12.99 -0.19 -16.74
CA ASN A 194 -14.38 -0.25 -16.28
C ASN A 194 -15.28 0.70 -17.08
N TYR A 195 -14.81 1.91 -17.41
CA TYR A 195 -15.56 2.84 -18.25
C TYR A 195 -15.81 2.29 -19.67
N GLN A 196 -14.80 1.64 -20.27
CA GLN A 196 -14.94 1.01 -21.58
C GLN A 196 -15.92 -0.18 -21.54
N ILE A 197 -15.85 -1.01 -20.50
CA ILE A 197 -16.77 -2.14 -20.32
C ILE A 197 -18.19 -1.64 -20.11
N ALA A 198 -18.41 -0.60 -19.31
CA ALA A 198 -19.73 0.00 -19.11
C ALA A 198 -20.32 0.49 -20.44
N THR A 199 -19.52 1.20 -21.24
CA THR A 199 -19.92 1.67 -22.58
C THR A 199 -20.27 0.50 -23.51
N ALA A 200 -19.44 -0.54 -23.54
CA ALA A 200 -19.71 -1.75 -24.34
C ALA A 200 -20.98 -2.48 -23.87
N THR A 201 -21.24 -2.49 -22.57
CA THR A 201 -22.42 -3.12 -21.98
C THR A 201 -23.72 -2.37 -22.34
N GLU A 202 -23.68 -1.04 -22.36
CA GLU A 202 -24.79 -0.21 -22.87
C GLU A 202 -25.06 -0.49 -24.35
N GLN A 203 -24.01 -0.58 -25.18
CA GLN A 203 -24.14 -0.93 -26.59
C GLN A 203 -24.74 -2.33 -26.79
N MET A 204 -24.25 -3.32 -26.04
CA MET A 204 -24.78 -4.69 -26.09
C MET A 204 -26.25 -4.73 -25.69
N SER A 205 -26.66 -3.97 -24.67
CA SER A 205 -28.07 -3.85 -24.29
C SER A 205 -28.93 -3.31 -25.43
N GLY A 206 -28.44 -2.31 -26.16
CA GLY A 206 -29.08 -1.81 -27.38
C GLY A 206 -29.25 -2.89 -28.45
N VAL A 207 -28.19 -3.64 -28.73
CA VAL A 207 -28.21 -4.74 -29.72
C VAL A 207 -29.16 -5.86 -29.29
N SER A 208 -29.18 -6.24 -28.00
CA SER A 208 -30.10 -7.27 -27.49
C SER A 208 -31.57 -6.85 -27.65
N ASN A 209 -31.89 -5.57 -27.41
CA ASN A 209 -33.24 -5.06 -27.65
C ASN A 209 -33.63 -5.11 -29.14
N GLU A 210 -32.70 -4.78 -30.03
CA GLU A 210 -32.92 -4.89 -31.48
C GLU A 210 -33.14 -6.35 -31.92
N LEU A 211 -32.32 -7.27 -31.42
CA LEU A 211 -32.47 -8.71 -31.67
C LEU A 211 -33.82 -9.24 -31.16
N ASN A 212 -34.26 -8.79 -29.98
CA ASN A 212 -35.57 -9.16 -29.43
C ASN A 212 -36.71 -8.70 -30.36
N ASN A 213 -36.66 -7.45 -30.84
CA ASN A 213 -37.66 -6.94 -31.78
C ASN A 213 -37.65 -7.72 -33.10
N ASN A 214 -36.47 -8.06 -33.61
CA ASN A 214 -36.32 -8.87 -34.82
C ASN A 214 -36.89 -10.28 -34.65
N ALA A 215 -36.67 -10.93 -33.50
CA ALA A 215 -37.25 -12.23 -33.19
C ALA A 215 -38.79 -12.19 -33.16
N VAL A 216 -39.37 -11.17 -32.52
CA VAL A 216 -40.83 -10.95 -32.52
C VAL A 216 -41.36 -10.76 -33.94
N HIS A 217 -40.68 -9.97 -34.76
CA HIS A 217 -41.07 -9.73 -36.15
C HIS A 217 -41.00 -11.00 -37.01
N ILE A 218 -39.96 -11.83 -36.83
CA ILE A 218 -39.84 -13.12 -37.53
C ILE A 218 -40.96 -14.08 -37.11
N SER A 219 -41.29 -14.13 -35.82
CA SER A 219 -42.40 -14.94 -35.29
C SER A 219 -43.74 -14.54 -35.92
N GLN A 220 -44.01 -13.24 -36.02
CA GLN A 220 -45.20 -12.71 -36.70
C GLN A 220 -45.22 -13.11 -38.18
N LEU A 221 -44.11 -12.93 -38.90
CA LEU A 221 -44.03 -13.29 -40.33
C LEU A 221 -44.23 -14.80 -40.56
N ALA A 222 -43.74 -15.65 -39.65
CA ALA A 222 -43.96 -17.09 -39.69
C ALA A 222 -45.44 -17.44 -39.49
N ASN A 223 -46.13 -16.78 -38.56
CA ASN A 223 -47.56 -16.94 -38.33
C ASN A 223 -48.39 -16.50 -39.55
N ASP A 224 -48.08 -15.34 -40.13
CA ASP A 224 -48.75 -14.86 -41.34
C ASP A 224 -48.54 -15.82 -42.53
N SER A 225 -47.34 -16.40 -42.64
CA SER A 225 -47.02 -17.41 -43.65
C SER A 225 -47.79 -18.72 -43.46
N MET A 226 -48.02 -19.15 -42.21
CA MET A 226 -48.91 -20.29 -41.90
C MET A 226 -50.34 -20.00 -42.34
N GLN A 227 -50.90 -18.85 -41.94
CA GLN A 227 -52.27 -18.47 -42.31
C GLN A 227 -52.45 -18.37 -43.83
N SER A 228 -51.47 -17.81 -44.53
CA SER A 228 -51.47 -17.73 -45.99
C SER A 228 -51.39 -19.10 -46.66
N SER A 229 -50.57 -20.01 -46.10
CA SER A 229 -50.46 -21.40 -46.58
C SER A 229 -51.77 -22.16 -46.39
N ASP A 230 -52.40 -22.06 -45.21
CA ASP A 230 -53.70 -22.67 -44.92
C ASP A 230 -54.80 -22.17 -45.86
N LYS A 231 -54.83 -20.85 -46.10
CA LYS A 231 -55.75 -20.23 -47.06
C LYS A 231 -55.51 -20.74 -48.49
N THR A 232 -54.25 -20.90 -48.87
CA THR A 232 -53.87 -21.44 -50.19
C THR A 232 -54.31 -22.89 -50.33
N ILE A 233 -54.05 -23.73 -49.33
CA ILE A 233 -54.49 -25.14 -49.29
C ILE A 233 -56.02 -25.22 -49.38
N SER A 234 -56.74 -24.44 -48.58
CA SER A 234 -58.21 -24.39 -48.62
C SER A 234 -58.74 -23.98 -50.00
N THR A 235 -58.10 -22.99 -50.62
CA THR A 235 -58.46 -22.53 -51.97
C THR A 235 -58.16 -23.61 -53.01
N MET A 236 -57.00 -24.27 -52.95
CA MET A 236 -56.65 -25.39 -53.82
C MET A 236 -57.66 -26.53 -53.70
N SER A 237 -58.07 -26.93 -52.50
CA SER A 237 -59.09 -27.96 -52.30
C SER A 237 -60.42 -27.59 -52.95
N LYS A 238 -60.91 -26.35 -52.74
CA LYS A 238 -62.14 -25.85 -53.41
C LYS A 238 -62.03 -25.85 -54.93
N THR A 239 -60.85 -25.49 -55.44
CA THR A 239 -60.58 -25.47 -56.88
C THR A 239 -60.55 -26.89 -57.46
N GLN A 240 -59.95 -27.83 -56.73
CA GLN A 240 -59.91 -29.25 -57.07
C GLN A 240 -61.32 -29.86 -57.09
N GLU A 241 -62.14 -29.59 -56.07
CA GLU A 241 -63.56 -30.01 -56.04
C GLU A 241 -64.32 -29.46 -57.26
N SER A 242 -64.11 -28.19 -57.59
CA SER A 242 -64.75 -27.56 -58.75
C SER A 242 -64.29 -28.19 -60.08
N LEU A 243 -63.01 -28.53 -60.22
CA LEU A 243 -62.46 -29.24 -61.38
C LEU A 243 -63.05 -30.64 -61.52
N ILE A 244 -63.16 -31.40 -60.42
CA ILE A 244 -63.80 -32.73 -60.42
C ILE A 244 -65.26 -32.62 -60.84
N ALA A 245 -66.01 -31.65 -60.29
CA ALA A 245 -67.39 -31.41 -60.66
C ALA A 245 -67.55 -31.03 -62.15
N GLN A 246 -66.66 -30.20 -62.68
CA GLN A 246 -66.66 -29.81 -64.08
C GLN A 246 -66.33 -31.00 -65.00
N SER A 247 -65.37 -31.85 -64.62
CA SER A 247 -65.07 -33.09 -65.35
C SER A 247 -66.28 -34.03 -65.41
N ALA A 248 -66.96 -34.23 -64.27
CA ALA A 248 -68.16 -35.07 -64.22
C ALA A 248 -69.30 -34.53 -65.11
N LEU A 249 -69.46 -33.21 -65.17
CA LEU A 249 -70.39 -32.54 -66.07
C LEU A 249 -70.04 -32.79 -67.54
N VAL A 250 -68.76 -32.65 -67.90
CA VAL A 250 -68.27 -32.94 -69.26
C VAL A 250 -68.54 -34.40 -69.63
N ASP A 251 -68.24 -35.36 -68.76
CA ASP A 251 -68.50 -36.78 -68.99
C ASP A 251 -70.00 -37.06 -69.16
N GLN A 252 -70.87 -36.39 -68.39
CA GLN A 252 -72.32 -36.49 -68.56
C GLN A 252 -72.78 -35.93 -69.90
N PHE A 253 -72.22 -34.80 -70.35
CA PHE A 253 -72.51 -34.22 -71.66
C PHE A 253 -72.07 -35.14 -72.80
N ILE A 254 -70.86 -35.71 -72.73
CA ILE A 254 -70.35 -36.67 -73.72
C ILE A 254 -71.24 -37.90 -73.80
N ASN A 255 -71.61 -38.51 -72.66
CA ASN A 255 -72.50 -39.68 -72.63
C ASN A 255 -73.91 -39.40 -73.18
N LYS A 256 -74.39 -38.15 -73.06
CA LYS A 256 -75.70 -37.74 -73.59
C LYS A 256 -75.67 -37.46 -75.10
N PHE A 257 -74.50 -37.18 -75.68
CA PHE A 257 -74.31 -36.90 -77.11
C PHE A 257 -73.94 -38.14 -77.94
N ILE A 258 -73.43 -39.20 -77.30
CA ILE A 258 -73.03 -40.46 -77.95
C ILE A 258 -74.19 -41.50 -78.00
N ARG A 259 -75.35 -41.18 -77.38
CA ARG A 259 -76.62 -41.92 -77.52
C ARG A 259 -77.54 -41.25 -78.51
#